data_AF-A0A0J5S0R1-F1
#
_entry.id   AF-A0A0J5S0R1-F1
#
_cell.length_a   1.000
_cell.length_b   1.000
_cell.length_c   1.000
_cell.angle_alpha   90.00
_cell.angle_beta   90.00
_cell.angle_gamma   90.00
#
_symmetry.space_group_name_H-M   'P 1'
#
loop_
_entity.id
_entity.type
_entity.pdbx_description
1 polymer ?
#
loop_
_entity_poly.entity_id
_entity_poly.type
_entity_poly.pdbx_seq_one_letter_code
_entity_poly.pdbx_strand_id
1 'polypeptide(L)'
;MCEVLLESDLIPLNQFPSSMINYPREYVKITRPEDLEEFDYISNLTKDSIIDFSKFRITSSDLSWKGIYYLLPIAQRKYLQEPDDSIIDFFEGLSWLLEYDNGIEKLVKIMKKDDIKRLKDWFCFLLRNKNKIPNEDFIEFYEKEIIQHVNYLKNYLGEIS
;
A
#
# COMPACT_ATOMS: atom_id res chain seq x y z
N MET A 1 -12.62 -22.87 3.43
CA MET A 1 -12.77 -21.97 2.27
C MET A 1 -11.77 -20.84 2.41
N CYS A 2 -10.98 -20.57 1.37
CA CYS A 2 -10.33 -19.27 1.20
C CYS A 2 -11.42 -18.29 0.74
N GLU A 3 -11.43 -17.10 1.30
CA GLU A 3 -12.29 -16.05 0.78
C GLU A 3 -11.65 -15.53 -0.51
N VAL A 4 -12.39 -15.60 -1.60
CA VAL A 4 -11.94 -15.09 -2.89
C VAL A 4 -12.36 -13.63 -2.95
N LEU A 5 -11.39 -12.71 -3.00
CA LEU A 5 -11.66 -11.34 -3.42
C LEU A 5 -11.83 -11.35 -4.94
N LEU A 6 -12.97 -10.85 -5.39
CA LEU A 6 -13.17 -10.53 -6.80
C LEU A 6 -12.52 -9.17 -7.09
N GLU A 7 -12.23 -8.89 -8.36
CA GLU A 7 -11.68 -7.59 -8.74
C GLU A 7 -12.59 -6.42 -8.32
N SER A 8 -13.91 -6.65 -8.25
CA SER A 8 -14.90 -5.68 -7.75
C SER A 8 -14.71 -5.29 -6.28
N ASP A 9 -14.03 -6.13 -5.51
CA ASP A 9 -13.79 -5.94 -4.08
C ASP A 9 -12.50 -5.17 -3.82
N LEU A 10 -11.64 -5.02 -4.84
CA LEU A 10 -10.41 -4.25 -4.76
C LEU A 10 -10.67 -2.76 -4.91
N ILE A 11 -9.72 -1.97 -4.42
CA ILE A 11 -9.72 -0.53 -4.68
C ILE A 11 -9.63 -0.33 -6.22
N PRO A 12 -10.50 0.52 -6.80
CA PRO A 12 -10.43 0.83 -8.22
C PRO A 12 -9.09 1.47 -8.57
N LEU A 13 -8.60 1.22 -9.79
CA LEU A 13 -7.41 1.94 -10.28
C LEU A 13 -7.69 3.44 -10.28
N ASN A 14 -6.73 4.20 -9.74
CA ASN A 14 -6.84 5.65 -9.61
C ASN A 14 -6.17 6.37 -10.78
N GLN A 15 -6.58 7.62 -11.01
CA GLN A 15 -5.86 8.49 -11.94
C GLN A 15 -4.45 8.77 -11.39
N PHE A 16 -3.48 8.89 -12.30
CA PHE A 16 -2.13 9.29 -11.94
C PHE A 16 -2.17 10.60 -11.16
N PRO A 17 -1.54 10.68 -9.97
CA PRO A 17 -1.68 11.83 -9.11
C PRO A 17 -0.94 13.04 -9.67
N SER A 18 -1.36 14.23 -9.25
CA SER A 18 -0.66 15.48 -9.60
C SER A 18 0.78 15.53 -9.09
N SER A 19 1.10 14.74 -8.06
CA SER A 19 2.48 14.53 -7.59
C SER A 19 2.63 13.15 -6.97
N MET A 20 3.60 12.37 -7.47
CA MET A 20 4.02 11.11 -6.86
C MET A 20 4.91 11.34 -5.62
N ILE A 21 5.68 12.42 -5.63
CA ILE A 21 6.69 12.76 -4.62
C ILE A 21 6.32 14.02 -3.83
N ASN A 22 6.79 14.15 -2.59
CA ASN A 22 6.49 15.29 -1.72
C ASN A 22 7.41 16.49 -1.97
N TYR A 23 8.66 16.24 -2.35
CA TYR A 23 9.69 17.27 -2.43
C TYR A 23 10.55 17.12 -3.69
N PRO A 24 11.19 18.21 -4.16
CA PRO A 24 12.20 18.16 -5.21
C PRO A 24 13.39 17.27 -4.85
N ARG A 25 14.11 16.80 -5.89
CA ARG A 25 15.27 15.90 -5.77
C ARG A 25 16.36 16.41 -4.83
N GLU A 26 16.61 17.72 -4.80
CA GLU A 26 17.62 18.34 -3.93
C GLU A 26 17.33 18.23 -2.42
N TYR A 27 16.08 17.93 -2.04
CA TYR A 27 15.66 17.76 -0.64
C TYR A 27 15.60 16.30 -0.21
N VAL A 28 15.93 15.37 -1.10
CA VAL A 28 15.98 13.94 -0.80
C VAL A 28 17.08 13.71 0.24
N LYS A 29 16.69 13.17 1.39
CA LYS A 29 17.62 12.80 2.43
C LYS A 29 18.31 11.50 2.04
N ILE A 30 19.54 11.61 1.55
CA ILE A 30 20.36 10.44 1.19
C ILE A 30 20.87 9.78 2.47
N THR A 31 20.22 8.71 2.89
CA THR A 31 20.67 7.82 3.97
C THR A 31 21.41 6.61 3.44
N ARG A 32 21.14 6.21 2.20
CA ARG A 32 21.77 5.11 1.47
C ARG A 32 21.91 5.46 -0.02
N PRO A 33 22.85 4.83 -0.75
CA PRO A 33 23.04 5.11 -2.18
C PRO A 33 21.78 4.88 -3.02
N GLU A 34 20.99 3.86 -2.68
CA GLU A 34 19.78 3.52 -3.42
C GLU A 34 18.68 4.59 -3.32
N ASP A 35 18.69 5.45 -2.29
CA ASP A 35 17.62 6.44 -2.06
C ASP A 35 17.44 7.39 -3.26
N LEU A 36 18.52 7.74 -3.96
CA LEU A 36 18.44 8.56 -5.18
C LEU A 36 17.90 7.78 -6.37
N GLU A 37 18.25 6.51 -6.52
CA GLU A 37 17.76 5.67 -7.61
C GLU A 37 16.25 5.40 -7.46
N GLU A 38 15.81 5.14 -6.22
CA GLU A 38 14.38 4.99 -5.89
C GLU A 38 13.61 6.28 -6.19
N PHE A 39 14.14 7.43 -5.74
CA PHE A 39 13.54 8.73 -6.03
C PHE A 39 13.47 9.01 -7.54
N ASP A 40 14.58 8.80 -8.26
CA ASP A 40 14.67 9.05 -9.70
C ASP A 40 13.72 8.11 -10.46
N TYR A 41 13.53 6.87 -9.99
CA TYR A 41 12.52 5.98 -10.54
C TYR A 41 11.10 6.52 -10.34
N ILE A 42 10.72 6.82 -9.08
CA ILE A 42 9.35 7.25 -8.74
C ILE A 42 9.01 8.58 -9.41
N SER A 43 9.94 9.53 -9.42
CA SER A 43 9.74 10.88 -9.97
C SER A 43 9.54 10.89 -11.49
N ASN A 44 10.08 9.89 -12.20
CA ASN A 44 9.93 9.73 -13.65
C ASN A 44 8.71 8.89 -14.06
N LEU A 45 7.91 8.40 -13.11
CA LEU A 45 6.69 7.69 -13.43
C LEU A 45 5.70 8.61 -14.15
N THR A 46 4.94 8.02 -15.08
CA THR A 46 3.88 8.68 -15.84
C THR A 46 2.60 7.86 -15.73
N LYS A 47 1.48 8.40 -16.21
CA LYS A 47 0.20 7.70 -16.26
C LYS A 47 0.23 6.39 -17.08
N ASP A 48 1.16 6.29 -18.03
CA ASP A 48 1.29 5.15 -18.95
C ASP A 48 2.41 4.19 -18.50
N SER A 49 3.08 4.49 -17.39
CA SER A 49 4.17 3.67 -16.87
C SER A 49 3.65 2.36 -16.28
N ILE A 50 4.32 1.26 -16.63
CA ILE A 50 4.18 -0.02 -15.92
C ILE A 50 5.03 0.07 -14.64
N ILE A 51 4.42 -0.20 -13.49
CA ILE A 51 5.08 -0.09 -12.19
C ILE A 51 5.92 -1.34 -11.92
N ASP A 52 7.20 -1.12 -11.65
CA ASP A 52 8.17 -2.10 -11.18
C ASP A 52 8.42 -1.86 -9.69
N PHE A 53 7.77 -2.66 -8.86
CA PHE A 53 7.87 -2.56 -7.40
C PHE A 53 9.25 -2.94 -6.86
N SER A 54 10.12 -3.59 -7.66
CA SER A 54 11.50 -3.89 -7.25
C SER A 54 12.42 -2.66 -7.25
N LYS A 55 11.96 -1.54 -7.81
CA LYS A 55 12.75 -0.32 -7.99
C LYS A 55 12.63 0.67 -6.84
N PHE A 56 11.76 0.42 -5.85
CA PHE A 56 11.58 1.33 -4.74
C PHE A 56 10.96 0.67 -3.51
N ARG A 57 11.33 1.17 -2.34
CA ARG A 57 10.63 0.88 -1.08
C ARG A 57 9.50 1.88 -0.87
N ILE A 58 8.31 1.41 -0.50
CA ILE A 58 7.18 2.31 -0.17
C ILE A 58 7.45 3.19 1.07
N THR A 59 8.36 2.74 1.94
CA THR A 59 8.81 3.47 3.12
C THR A 59 9.75 4.62 2.80
N SER A 60 10.13 4.81 1.53
CA SER A 60 10.80 6.02 1.07
C SER A 60 9.97 7.25 1.49
N SER A 61 10.58 8.13 2.29
CA SER A 61 9.95 9.34 2.83
C SER A 61 9.42 10.31 1.76
N ASP A 62 9.80 10.06 0.51
CA ASP A 62 9.53 10.94 -0.61
C ASP A 62 8.16 10.66 -1.24
N LEU A 63 7.59 9.46 -1.09
CA LEU A 63 6.26 9.16 -1.64
C LEU A 63 5.17 10.00 -0.98
N SER A 64 4.34 10.62 -1.82
CA SER A 64 3.15 11.32 -1.35
C SER A 64 2.04 10.34 -1.00
N TRP A 65 1.14 10.72 -0.09
CA TRP A 65 -0.06 9.91 0.20
C TRP A 65 -0.92 9.67 -1.04
N LYS A 66 -0.95 10.63 -1.98
CA LYS A 66 -1.62 10.45 -3.27
C LYS A 66 -0.92 9.42 -4.14
N GLY A 67 0.42 9.39 -4.12
CA GLY A 67 1.23 8.35 -4.76
C GLY A 67 0.95 6.97 -4.17
N ILE A 68 0.91 6.85 -2.85
CA ILE A 68 0.57 5.60 -2.16
C ILE A 68 -0.84 5.13 -2.53
N TYR A 69 -1.84 6.02 -2.50
CA TYR A 69 -3.21 5.70 -2.90
C TYR A 69 -3.34 5.33 -4.38
N TYR A 70 -2.45 5.83 -5.24
CA TYR A 70 -2.35 5.41 -6.64
C TYR A 70 -1.73 4.01 -6.79
N LEU A 71 -0.64 3.72 -6.06
CA LEU A 71 0.10 2.46 -6.14
C LEU A 71 -0.65 1.28 -5.51
N LEU A 72 -1.38 1.53 -4.42
CA LEU A 72 -2.09 0.51 -3.66
C LEU A 72 -3.00 -0.42 -4.50
N PRO A 73 -3.95 0.08 -5.32
CA PRO A 73 -4.80 -0.78 -6.15
C PRO A 73 -4.02 -1.55 -7.24
N ILE A 74 -2.83 -1.06 -7.64
CA ILE A 74 -1.94 -1.76 -8.58
C ILE A 74 -1.28 -2.94 -7.84
N ALA A 75 -0.74 -2.69 -6.65
CA ALA A 75 -0.13 -3.73 -5.81
C ALA A 75 -1.14 -4.83 -5.42
N GLN A 76 -2.39 -4.48 -5.09
CA GLN A 76 -3.46 -5.44 -4.79
C GLN A 76 -3.69 -6.44 -5.93
N ARG A 77 -3.73 -5.93 -7.17
CA ARG A 77 -3.91 -6.77 -8.36
C ARG A 77 -2.70 -7.67 -8.61
N LYS A 78 -1.49 -7.11 -8.50
CA LYS A 78 -0.26 -7.89 -8.70
C LYS A 78 -0.14 -9.00 -7.65
N TYR A 79 -0.45 -8.71 -6.38
CA TYR A 79 -0.51 -9.72 -5.31
C TYR A 79 -1.46 -10.89 -5.60
N LEU A 80 -2.64 -10.61 -6.17
CA LEU A 80 -3.62 -11.66 -6.48
C LEU A 80 -3.30 -12.45 -7.76
N GLN A 81 -2.53 -11.87 -8.69
CA GLN A 81 -2.19 -12.49 -9.97
C GLN A 81 -0.90 -13.31 -9.89
N GLU A 82 0.18 -12.67 -9.44
CA GLU A 82 1.52 -13.23 -9.39
C GLU A 82 2.29 -12.50 -8.26
N PRO A 83 2.12 -12.92 -7.00
CA PRO A 83 2.86 -12.35 -5.89
C PRO A 83 4.35 -12.66 -6.06
N ASP A 84 5.18 -11.64 -5.85
CA ASP A 84 6.64 -11.74 -5.81
C ASP A 84 7.16 -10.95 -4.60
N ASP A 85 8.43 -11.16 -4.24
CA ASP A 85 9.08 -10.52 -3.08
C ASP A 85 8.87 -9.00 -3.08
N SER A 86 8.90 -8.34 -4.24
CA SER A 86 8.73 -6.89 -4.32
C SER A 86 7.33 -6.42 -3.91
N ILE A 87 6.30 -7.23 -4.17
CA ILE A 87 4.93 -6.95 -3.74
C ILE A 87 4.74 -7.28 -2.26
N ILE A 88 5.40 -8.33 -1.77
CA ILE A 88 5.44 -8.66 -0.34
C ILE A 88 6.06 -7.48 0.43
N ASP A 89 7.26 -7.06 0.04
CA ASP A 89 7.98 -5.90 0.60
C ASP A 89 7.15 -4.61 0.55
N PHE A 90 6.42 -4.37 -0.55
CA PHE A 90 5.54 -3.21 -0.66
C PHE A 90 4.47 -3.22 0.43
N PHE A 91 3.84 -4.36 0.71
CA PHE A 91 2.79 -4.43 1.72
C PHE A 91 3.33 -4.42 3.16
N GLU A 92 4.49 -5.03 3.43
CA GLU A 92 5.19 -4.88 4.72
C GLU A 92 5.51 -3.42 5.00
N GLY A 93 6.12 -2.75 4.01
CA GLY A 93 6.45 -1.34 4.11
C GLY A 93 5.20 -0.47 4.24
N LEU A 94 4.08 -0.82 3.59
CA LEU A 94 2.82 -0.11 3.75
C LEU A 94 2.32 -0.25 5.19
N SER A 95 2.35 -1.45 5.76
CA SER A 95 1.96 -1.66 7.16
C SER A 95 2.76 -0.76 8.08
N TRP A 96 4.10 -0.76 7.97
CA TRP A 96 4.97 0.10 8.76
C TRP A 96 4.66 1.59 8.58
N LEU A 97 4.44 2.02 7.33
CA LEU A 97 4.13 3.41 7.01
C LEU A 97 2.77 3.86 7.59
N LEU A 98 1.79 2.96 7.67
CA LEU A 98 0.47 3.27 8.25
C LEU A 98 0.52 3.45 9.77
N GLU A 99 1.47 2.80 10.44
CA GLU A 99 1.74 2.99 11.87
C GLU A 99 2.50 4.28 12.16
N TYR A 100 3.44 4.63 11.29
CA TYR A 100 4.31 5.77 11.50
C TYR A 100 3.57 7.10 11.27
N ASP A 101 3.74 8.05 12.20
CA ASP A 101 3.27 9.43 12.10
C ASP A 101 1.81 9.57 11.63
N ASN A 102 0.90 8.79 12.24
CA ASN A 102 -0.54 8.76 11.93
C ASN A 102 -0.84 8.46 10.44
N GLY A 103 -0.04 7.58 9.82
CA GLY A 103 -0.12 7.28 8.40
C GLY A 103 -1.49 6.82 7.93
N ILE A 104 -2.15 5.93 8.68
CA ILE A 104 -3.52 5.50 8.36
C ILE A 104 -4.52 6.65 8.31
N GLU A 105 -4.40 7.64 9.19
CA GLU A 105 -5.28 8.80 9.18
C GLU A 105 -5.04 9.68 7.95
N LYS A 106 -3.77 9.85 7.56
CA LYS A 106 -3.38 10.64 6.38
C LYS A 106 -3.88 9.98 5.10
N LEU A 107 -3.78 8.65 5.00
CA LEU A 107 -4.31 7.90 3.88
C LEU A 107 -5.85 8.00 3.82
N VAL A 108 -6.53 7.74 4.93
CA VAL A 108 -8.00 7.79 4.99
C VAL A 108 -8.56 9.18 4.66
N LYS A 109 -7.87 10.27 5.05
CA LYS A 109 -8.27 11.65 4.71
C LYS A 109 -8.34 11.94 3.21
N ILE A 110 -7.61 11.20 2.38
CA ILE A 110 -7.58 11.41 0.92
C ILE A 110 -8.40 10.36 0.14
N MET A 111 -8.82 9.29 0.80
CA MET A 111 -9.55 8.20 0.16
C MET A 111 -11.06 8.47 0.10
N LYS A 112 -11.72 7.94 -0.92
CA LYS A 112 -13.18 7.87 -0.97
C LYS A 112 -13.70 6.88 0.07
N LYS A 113 -14.91 7.12 0.61
CA LYS A 113 -15.54 6.24 1.61
C LYS A 113 -15.62 4.77 1.16
N ASP A 114 -15.97 4.52 -0.09
CA ASP A 114 -16.05 3.15 -0.63
C ASP A 114 -14.68 2.49 -0.72
N ASP A 115 -13.63 3.25 -0.97
CA ASP A 115 -12.26 2.72 -1.06
C ASP A 115 -11.70 2.43 0.33
N ILE A 116 -12.10 3.20 1.34
CA ILE A 116 -11.80 2.91 2.75
C ILE A 116 -12.43 1.57 3.16
N LYS A 117 -13.68 1.33 2.74
CA LYS A 117 -14.34 0.04 2.97
C LYS A 117 -13.57 -1.11 2.29
N ARG A 118 -13.18 -0.94 1.03
CA ARG A 118 -12.38 -1.93 0.29
C ARG A 118 -11.00 -2.15 0.90
N LEU A 119 -10.34 -1.11 1.42
CA LEU A 119 -9.08 -1.25 2.14
C LEU A 119 -9.24 -2.07 3.42
N LYS A 120 -10.32 -1.83 4.18
CA LYS A 120 -10.66 -2.64 5.35
C LYS A 120 -10.90 -4.10 4.97
N ASP A 121 -11.67 -4.34 3.90
CA ASP A 121 -11.97 -5.69 3.42
C ASP A 121 -10.70 -6.39 2.90
N TRP A 122 -9.78 -5.66 2.25
CA TRP A 122 -8.44 -6.14 1.88
C TRP A 122 -7.63 -6.59 3.10
N PHE A 123 -7.55 -5.77 4.15
CA PHE A 123 -6.86 -6.16 5.38
C PHE A 123 -7.50 -7.37 6.07
N CYS A 124 -8.82 -7.48 6.04
CA CYS A 124 -9.51 -8.68 6.54
C CYS A 124 -9.18 -9.91 5.70
N PHE A 125 -9.10 -9.78 4.39
CA PHE A 125 -8.68 -10.84 3.47
C PHE A 125 -7.26 -11.31 3.78
N LEU A 126 -6.31 -10.39 3.97
CA LEU A 126 -4.93 -10.72 4.33
C LEU A 126 -4.88 -11.52 5.64
N LEU A 127 -5.58 -11.06 6.70
CA LEU A 127 -5.66 -11.77 7.98
C LEU A 127 -6.24 -13.19 7.86
N ARG A 128 -7.25 -13.39 7.00
CA ARG A 128 -7.95 -14.67 6.84
C ARG A 128 -7.16 -15.70 6.02
N ASN A 129 -6.28 -15.23 5.13
CA ASN A 129 -5.54 -16.07 4.19
C ASN A 129 -4.06 -16.27 4.58
N LYS A 130 -3.60 -15.68 5.69
CA LYS A 130 -2.22 -15.80 6.22
C LYS A 130 -1.62 -17.19 6.29
N ASN A 131 -2.44 -18.22 6.56
CA ASN A 131 -1.97 -19.60 6.72
C ASN A 131 -2.26 -20.49 5.49
N LYS A 132 -2.76 -19.92 4.39
CA LYS A 132 -3.31 -20.69 3.25
C LYS A 132 -2.65 -20.40 1.92
N ILE A 133 -1.74 -19.43 1.87
CA ILE A 133 -0.82 -19.26 0.74
C ILE A 133 0.33 -20.22 1.02
N PRO A 134 0.49 -21.31 0.23
CA PRO A 134 1.54 -22.29 0.47
C PRO A 134 2.88 -21.71 0.01
N ASN A 135 3.89 -21.87 0.88
CA ASN A 135 5.27 -21.39 0.80
C ASN A 135 5.53 -20.05 1.50
N GLU A 136 6.77 -19.92 1.94
CA GLU A 136 7.36 -19.06 2.98
C GLU A 136 7.31 -17.55 2.69
N ASP A 137 6.49 -17.11 1.73
CA ASP A 137 6.43 -15.73 1.20
C ASP A 137 5.18 -14.98 1.66
N PHE A 138 4.50 -15.47 2.71
CA PHE A 138 3.44 -14.67 3.31
C PHE A 138 4.09 -13.49 4.03
N ILE A 139 3.78 -12.28 3.54
CA ILE A 139 4.05 -10.99 4.17
C ILE A 139 4.14 -11.19 5.68
N GLU A 140 5.31 -10.93 6.29
CA GLU A 140 5.47 -10.87 7.74
C GLU A 140 4.75 -9.61 8.24
N PHE A 141 3.45 -9.56 7.99
CA PHE A 141 2.59 -8.64 8.66
C PHE A 141 2.61 -9.02 10.12
N TYR A 142 2.99 -8.05 10.93
CA TYR A 142 2.64 -8.11 12.32
C TYR A 142 1.09 -8.10 12.39
N GLU A 143 0.51 -9.29 12.63
CA GLU A 143 -0.94 -9.52 12.57
C GLU A 143 -1.72 -8.52 13.44
N LYS A 144 -1.13 -8.16 14.57
CA LYS A 144 -1.70 -7.22 15.54
C LYS A 144 -1.86 -5.82 14.93
N GLU A 145 -1.03 -5.45 13.97
CA GLU A 145 -0.92 -4.14 13.34
C GLU A 145 -1.98 -4.03 12.25
N ILE A 146 -2.13 -5.08 11.42
CA ILE A 146 -3.30 -5.17 10.53
C ILE A 146 -4.61 -5.17 11.34
N ILE A 147 -4.69 -5.89 12.46
CA ILE A 147 -5.89 -5.87 13.33
C ILE A 147 -6.17 -4.45 13.83
N GLN A 148 -5.15 -3.70 14.25
CA GLN A 148 -5.29 -2.30 14.64
C GLN A 148 -5.82 -1.44 13.50
N HIS A 149 -5.28 -1.59 12.29
CA HIS A 149 -5.76 -0.87 11.11
C HIS A 149 -7.21 -1.22 10.77
N VAL A 150 -7.59 -2.50 10.82
CA VAL A 150 -8.99 -2.94 10.63
C VAL A 150 -9.91 -2.29 11.67
N ASN A 151 -9.53 -2.27 12.94
CA ASN A 151 -10.31 -1.65 14.00
C ASN A 151 -10.44 -0.13 13.80
N TYR A 152 -9.36 0.55 13.42
CA TYR A 152 -9.38 1.97 13.07
C TYR A 152 -10.37 2.24 11.93
N LEU A 153 -10.30 1.47 10.84
CA LEU A 153 -11.17 1.66 9.68
C LEU A 153 -12.64 1.37 10.01
N LYS A 154 -12.92 0.35 10.83
CA LYS A 154 -14.27 0.08 11.32
C LYS A 154 -14.83 1.23 12.15
N ASN A 155 -14.03 1.79 13.07
CA ASN A 155 -14.40 2.97 13.85
C ASN A 155 -14.68 4.17 12.93
N TYR A 156 -13.78 4.41 11.97
CA TYR A 156 -13.92 5.49 11.00
C TYR A 156 -15.20 5.37 10.14
N LEU A 157 -15.57 4.15 9.76
CA LEU A 157 -16.77 3.86 8.99
C LEU A 157 -18.07 3.86 9.83
N GLY A 158 -17.97 3.95 11.16
CA GLY A 158 -19.11 3.86 12.08
C GLY A 158 -19.65 2.45 12.26
N GLU A 159 -18.83 1.42 12.05
CA GLU A 159 -19.22 0.00 12.14
C GLU A 159 -19.07 -0.60 13.55
N ILE A 160 -18.48 0.14 14.49
CA ILE A 160 -18.36 -0.27 15.90
C ILE A 160 -19.30 0.61 16.72
N SER A 161 -20.29 -0.03 17.35
CA SER A 161 -21.23 0.54 18.32
C SER A 161 -20.76 0.27 19.74
#